data_AF-A0A561SMZ3-F1
#
_entry.id   AF-A0A561SMZ3-F1
#
_cell.length_a   1.000
_cell.length_b   1.000
_cell.length_c   1.000
_cell.angle_alpha   90.00
_cell.angle_beta   90.00
_cell.angle_gamma   90.00
#
_symmetry.space_group_name_H-M   'P 1'
#
loop_
_entity.id
_entity.type
_entity.pdbx_description
1 polymer ?
#
loop_
_entity_poly.entity_id
_entity_poly.type
_entity_poly.pdbx_seq_one_letter_code
_entity_poly.pdbx_strand_id
1 'polypeptide(L)' 'MACGAFALPVSESTQSGHFKVLRETGVIHQRDEGTRRMNRLRRDDLDARFPGLLDLALRHGRDAIGSG' A
#
# COMPACT_ATOMS: atom_id res chain seq x y z
N MET A 1 -2.18 -7.99 -4.61
CA MET A 1 -3.08 -7.05 -5.33
C MET A 1 -2.37 -6.46 -6.53
N ALA A 2 -3.01 -6.35 -7.69
CA ALA A 2 -2.41 -5.74 -8.87
C ALA A 2 -2.13 -4.24 -8.68
N CYS A 3 -1.01 -3.73 -9.20
CA CYS A 3 -0.62 -2.31 -9.06
C CYS A 3 -1.68 -1.31 -9.55
N GLY A 4 -2.50 -1.66 -10.55
CA GLY A 4 -3.54 -0.79 -11.10
C GLY A 4 -4.93 -0.95 -10.46
N ALA A 5 -5.07 -1.74 -9.40
CA ALA A 5 -6.36 -1.98 -8.75
C ALA A 5 -6.77 -0.88 -7.75
N PHE A 6 -6.00 0.21 -7.67
CA PHE A 6 -6.24 1.30 -6.74
C PHE A 6 -6.93 2.47 -7.47
N ALA A 7 -8.21 2.68 -7.16
CA ALA A 7 -8.91 3.92 -7.51
C ALA A 7 -8.50 5.03 -6.54
N LEU A 8 -7.21 5.36 -6.50
CA LEU A 8 -6.72 6.53 -5.78
C LEU A 8 -6.93 7.77 -6.67
N PRO A 9 -7.27 8.95 -6.11
CA PRO A 9 -7.44 10.20 -6.84
C PRO A 9 -6.08 10.80 -7.28
N VAL A 10 -5.14 9.96 -7.72
CA VAL A 10 -3.81 10.35 -8.20
C VAL A 10 -3.49 9.64 -9.51
N SER A 11 -2.68 10.29 -10.36
CA SER A 11 -2.29 9.75 -11.68
C SER A 11 -1.58 8.39 -11.57
N GLU A 12 -1.67 7.56 -12.61
CA GLU A 12 -1.04 6.23 -12.66
C GLU A 12 0.49 6.27 -12.46
N SER A 13 1.14 7.33 -12.95
CA SER A 13 2.57 7.61 -12.72
C SER A 13 2.89 7.85 -11.25
N THR A 14 2.03 8.61 -10.56
CA THR A 14 2.14 8.88 -9.12
C THR A 14 1.90 7.61 -8.30
N GLN A 15 0.95 6.77 -8.70
CA GLN A 15 0.68 5.49 -8.04
C GLN A 15 1.90 4.55 -8.12
N SER A 16 2.52 4.44 -9.30
CA SER A 16 3.73 3.63 -9.49
C SER A 16 4.91 4.12 -8.63
N GLY A 17 5.10 5.44 -8.53
CA GLY A 17 6.09 6.04 -7.63
C GLY A 17 5.79 5.75 -6.15
N HIS A 18 4.52 5.82 -5.75
CA HIS A 18 4.11 5.53 -4.38
C HIS A 18 4.37 4.06 -3.99
N PHE A 19 4.03 3.10 -4.86
CA PHE A 19 4.35 1.69 -4.62
C PHE A 19 5.85 1.42 -4.57
N LYS A 20 6.64 2.12 -5.38
CA LYS A 20 8.10 2.04 -5.30
C LYS A 20 8.60 2.43 -3.91
N VAL A 21 8.15 3.58 -3.39
CA VAL A 21 8.53 4.07 -2.06
C VAL A 21 8.08 3.10 -0.96
N LEU A 22 6.84 2.62 -1.00
CA LEU A 22 6.32 1.66 -0.02
C LEU A 22 7.11 0.34 -0.02
N ARG A 23 7.58 -0.11 -1.19
CA ARG A 23 8.41 -1.31 -1.33
C ARG A 23 9.82 -1.07 -0.79
N GLU A 24 10.43 0.07 -1.12
CA GLU A 24 11.79 0.42 -0.69
C GLU A 24 11.89 0.65 0.82
N THR A 25 10.83 1.22 1.42
CA THR A 25 10.71 1.37 2.88
C THR A 25 10.33 0.07 3.59
N GLY A 26 10.01 -0.98 2.83
CA GLY A 26 9.66 -2.29 3.36
C GLY A 26 8.28 -2.34 3.99
N VAL A 27 7.38 -1.41 3.67
CA VAL A 27 5.97 -1.45 4.12
C VAL A 27 5.18 -2.52 3.35
N ILE A 28 5.46 -2.67 2.05
CA ILE A 28 4.87 -3.70 1.20
C ILE A 28 5.97 -4.59 0.61
N HIS A 29 5.59 -5.79 0.20
CA HIS A 29 6.39 -6.62 -0.69
C HIS A 29 5.66 -6.82 -2.02
N GLN A 30 6.43 -6.94 -3.09
CA GLN A 30 5.92 -7.32 -4.40
C GLN A 30 6.15 -8.82 -4.63
N ARG A 31 5.19 -9.51 -5.24
CA ARG A 31 5.32 -10.87 -5.78
C ARG A 31 4.80 -10.86 -7.21
N ASP A 32 5.46 -11.63 -8.06
CA ASP A 32 5.01 -11.80 -9.44
C ASP A 32 4.09 -13.02 -9.50
N GLU A 33 2.86 -12.80 -9.96
CA GLU A 33 1.84 -13.84 -10.14
C GLU A 33 1.48 -13.90 -11.63
N GLY A 34 2.22 -14.75 -12.35
CA GLY A 34 2.15 -14.83 -13.81
C GLY A 34 2.55 -13.51 -14.47
N THR A 35 1.65 -12.93 -15.27
CA THR A 35 1.87 -11.63 -15.94
C THR A 35 1.53 -10.43 -15.07
N ARG A 36 1.09 -10.65 -13.82
CA ARG A 36 0.63 -9.58 -12.92
C ARG A 36 1.61 -9.40 -11.76
N ARG A 37 2.01 -8.14 -11.53
CA ARG A 37 2.74 -7.75 -10.33
C ARG A 37 1.77 -7.50 -9.20
N MET A 38 1.92 -8.27 -8.13
CA MET A 38 1.10 -8.19 -6.94
C MET A 38 1.83 -7.53 -5.78
N ASN A 39 1.24 -6.51 -5.16
CA ASN A 39 1.70 -5.96 -3.89
C ASN A 39 0.91 -6.54 -2.72
N ARG A 40 1.59 -6.74 -1.59
CA ARG A 40 1.00 -7.17 -0.31
C ARG A 40 1.67 -6.42 0.84
N LEU A 41 0.85 -5.95 1.79
CA LEU A 41 1.31 -5.31 3.02
C LEU A 41 2.05 -6.30 3.91
N ARG A 42 3.20 -5.89 4.46
CA ARG A 42 3.97 -6.65 5.45
C ARG A 42 3.42 -6.41 6.86
N ARG A 43 2.14 -6.73 7.05
CA ARG A 43 1.41 -6.39 8.28
C ARG A 43 2.12 -6.92 9.52
N ASP A 44 2.43 -8.21 9.56
CA ASP A 44 3.01 -8.85 10.73
C ASP A 44 4.38 -8.24 11.11
N ASP A 45 5.21 -7.92 10.11
CA ASP A 45 6.51 -7.26 10.33
C ASP A 45 6.34 -5.83 10.86
N LEU A 46 5.37 -5.09 10.31
CA LEU A 46 5.07 -3.73 10.74
C LEU A 46 4.46 -3.71 12.13
N ASP A 47 3.57 -4.64 12.46
CA ASP A 47 2.95 -4.76 13.78
C ASP A 47 3.99 -5.22 14.83
N ALA A 48 4.95 -6.07 14.46
CA ALA A 48 6.05 -6.46 15.33
C ALA A 48 7.03 -5.30 15.59
N ARG A 49 7.34 -4.48 14.57
CA ARG A 49 8.31 -3.38 14.69
C ARG A 49 7.69 -2.08 15.21
N PHE A 50 6.42 -1.84 14.91
CA PHE A 50 5.66 -0.64 15.25
C PHE A 50 4.23 -1.00 15.70
N PRO A 51 4.07 -1.60 16.90
CA PRO A 51 2.76 -2.03 17.38
C PRO A 51 1.72 -0.89 17.37
N GLY A 52 0.58 -1.13 16.72
CA GLY A 52 -0.55 -0.19 16.67
C GLY A 52 -0.42 0.96 15.66
N LEU A 53 0.71 1.10 14.95
CA LEU A 53 0.89 2.13 13.91
C LEU A 53 -0.11 1.95 12.77
N LEU A 54 -0.29 0.71 12.31
CA LEU A 54 -1.23 0.37 11.26
C LEU A 54 -2.67 0.68 11.67
N ASP A 55 -3.04 0.35 12.91
CA ASP A 55 -4.37 0.64 13.43
C ASP A 55 -4.63 2.15 13.51
N LEU A 56 -3.63 2.94 13.92
CA LEU A 56 -3.70 4.40 13.91
C LEU A 56 -3.87 4.94 12.48
N ALA A 57 -3.03 4.49 11.55
CA ALA A 57 -3.09 4.91 10.15
C ALA A 57 -4.43 4.55 9.49
N LEU A 58 -4.99 3.37 9.78
CA LEU A 58 -6.28 2.93 9.25
C LEU A 58 -7.47 3.68 9.86
N ARG A 59 -7.35 4.18 11.10
CA ARG A 59 -8.38 5.05 11.70
C ARG A 59 -8.51 6.36 10.91
N HIS A 60 -7.40 6.95 10.48
CA HIS A 60 -7.39 8.24 9.77
C HIS A 60 -7.41 8.10 8.24
N GLY A 61 -6.96 6.97 7.70
CA GLY A 61 -6.83 6.75 6.25
C GLY A 61 -8.15 6.48 5.53
N ARG A 62 -9.20 6.03 6.25
CA ARG A 62 -10.53 5.81 5.67
C ARG A 62 -11.21 7.10 5.21
N ASP A 63 -10.82 8.23 5.78
CA ASP A 63 -11.39 9.55 5.43
C ASP A 63 -10.81 10.07 4.10
N ALA A 64 -9.65 9.56 3.65
CA ALA A 64 -8.98 10.02 2.43
C ALA A 64 -9.49 9.36 1.14
N ILE A 65 -10.18 8.22 1.23
CA ILE A 65 -10.72 7.46 0.09
C ILE A 65 -12.23 7.66 -0.12
N GLY A 66 -12.87 8.44 0.76
CA GLY A 66 -14.29 8.75 0.75
C GLY A 66 -14.54 10.25 0.75
N SER A 67 -14.23 10.92 -0.35
CA SER A 67 -14.79 12.22 -0.69
C SER A 67 -14.93 12.27 -2.21
N GLY A 68 -15.99 11.62 -2.68
CA GLY A 68 -16.61 11.88 -3.97
C GLY A 68 -17.82 12.77 -3.76
#